data_AF-A0A9D0Q3B7-F1
#
_entry.id   AF-A0A9D0Q3B7-F1
#
_cell.length_a   1.000
_cell.length_b   1.000
_cell.length_c   1.000
_cell.angle_alpha   90.00
_cell.angle_beta   90.00
_cell.angle_gamma   90.00
#
_symmetry.space_group_name_H-M   'P 1'
#
loop_
_entity.id
_entity.type
_entity.pdbx_description
1 polymer ?
#
loop_
_entity_poly.entity_id
_entity_poly.type
_entity_poly.pdbx_seq_one_letter_code
_entity_poly.pdbx_strand_id
1 'polypeptide(L)' 'MSSNTSDLIKPNKIDVKELGTHTSKITLEPLESGFGHTMGNAFRRI' A
#
# COMPACT_ATOMS: atom_id res chain seq x y z
N MET A 1 -5.12 -14.57 -24.56
CA MET A 1 -5.25 -13.83 -23.29
C MET A 1 -4.24 -14.40 -22.31
N SER A 2 -3.02 -13.85 -22.31
CA SER A 2 -1.94 -14.34 -21.44
C SER A 2 -2.20 -13.83 -20.03
N SER A 3 -2.59 -14.73 -19.12
CA SER A 3 -2.68 -14.48 -17.69
C SER A 3 -1.27 -14.29 -17.14
N ASN A 4 -0.73 -13.09 -17.30
CA ASN A 4 0.54 -12.70 -16.73
C ASN A 4 0.28 -12.40 -15.25
N THR A 5 0.26 -13.44 -14.41
CA THR A 5 0.37 -13.29 -12.96
C THR A 5 1.82 -12.89 -12.68
N SER A 6 2.18 -11.65 -13.03
CA SER A 6 3.39 -11.03 -12.54
C SER A 6 3.32 -11.08 -11.01
N ASP A 7 4.33 -11.63 -10.36
CA ASP A 7 4.41 -11.66 -8.91
C ASP A 7 4.33 -10.21 -8.39
N LEU A 8 3.18 -9.85 -7.82
CA LEU A 8 2.94 -8.53 -7.25
C LEU A 8 4.07 -8.20 -6.27
N ILE A 9 4.68 -7.02 -6.45
CA ILE A 9 5.70 -6.54 -5.52
C ILE A 9 5.03 -6.35 -4.16
N LYS A 10 5.39 -7.20 -3.20
CA LYS A 10 4.92 -7.08 -1.82
C LYS A 10 5.65 -5.92 -1.14
N PRO A 11 4.94 -4.94 -0.56
CA PRO A 11 5.60 -3.88 0.20
C PRO A 11 6.33 -4.49 1.40
N ASN A 12 7.63 -4.27 1.49
CA ASN A 12 8.49 -4.81 2.54
C ASN A 12 8.95 -3.73 3.52
N LYS A 13 8.82 -2.44 3.17
CA LYS A 13 9.14 -1.31 4.02
C LYS A 13 7.84 -0.59 4.40
N ILE A 14 7.66 -0.45 5.71
CA ILE A 14 6.54 0.25 6.32
C ILE A 14 7.13 1.37 7.16
N ASP A 15 6.83 2.61 6.77
CA ASP A 15 7.18 3.80 7.53
C ASP A 15 5.93 4.32 8.25
N VAL A 16 6.04 4.55 9.55
CA VAL A 16 4.94 5.10 10.35
C VAL A 16 5.43 6.39 10.97
N LYS A 17 4.81 7.50 10.57
CA LYS A 17 5.07 8.82 11.10
C LYS A 17 3.89 9.26 11.97
N GLU A 18 4.12 9.35 13.27
CA GLU A 18 3.14 9.94 14.19
C GLU A 18 2.99 11.44 13.90
N LEU A 19 1.75 11.88 13.66
CA LEU A 19 1.42 13.30 13.46
C LEU A 19 0.75 13.90 14.69
N GLY A 20 0.28 13.07 15.62
CA GLY A 20 -0.32 13.44 16.90
C GLY A 20 -0.86 12.21 17.62
N THR A 21 -1.48 12.41 18.77
CA THR A 21 -1.93 11.31 19.66
C THR A 21 -2.93 10.35 19.02
N HIS A 22 -3.70 10.81 18.02
CA HIS A 22 -4.73 10.02 17.34
C HIS A 22 -4.55 10.03 15.81
N THR A 23 -3.43 10.52 15.31
CA THR A 23 -3.20 10.70 13.86
C THR A 23 -1.80 10.25 13.52
N SER A 24 -1.70 9.31 12.57
CA SER A 24 -0.43 8.85 12.02
C SER A 24 -0.50 8.77 10.51
N LYS A 25 0.63 9.00 9.85
CA LYS A 25 0.81 8.79 8.42
C LYS A 25 1.60 7.50 8.22
N ILE A 26 1.04 6.56 7.46
CA ILE A 26 1.68 5.29 7.12
C ILE A 26 2.08 5.34 5.64
N THR A 27 3.31 4.95 5.33
CA THR A 27 3.83 4.85 3.96
C THR A 27 4.29 3.41 3.71
N LEU A 28 3.83 2.82 2.61
CA LEU A 28 4.17 1.46 2.19
C LEU A 28 4.94 1.52 0.87
N GLU A 29 6.15 0.95 0.85
CA GLU A 29 7.00 0.92 -0.35
C GLU A 29 7.88 -0.35 -0.39
N PRO A 30 8.30 -0.82 -1.58
CA PRO A 30 7.84 -0.42 -2.90
C PRO A 30 6.46 -1.02 -3.23
N LEU A 31 5.71 -0.34 -4.10
CA LEU A 31 4.44 -0.83 -4.63
C LEU A 31 4.49 -0.89 -6.15
N GLU A 32 3.83 -1.90 -6.70
CA GLU A 32 3.61 -1.97 -8.15
C GLU A 32 2.72 -0.80 -8.60
N SER A 33 3.01 -0.25 -9.77
CA SER A 33 2.27 0.87 -10.34
C SER A 33 0.76 0.55 -10.39
N GLY A 34 -0.07 1.47 -9.93
CA GLY A 34 -1.53 1.29 -9.85
C GLY A 34 -2.03 0.49 -8.65
N PHE A 35 -1.21 -0.38 -8.02
CA PHE A 35 -1.65 -1.19 -6.88
C PHE A 35 -1.90 -0.36 -5.61
N GLY A 36 -1.25 0.80 -5.50
CA GLY A 36 -1.49 1.76 -4.41
C GLY A 36 -2.95 2.23 -4.30
N HIS A 37 -3.66 2.38 -5.42
CA HIS A 37 -5.08 2.75 -5.39
C HIS A 37 -5.97 1.61 -4.89
N THR A 38 -5.69 0.37 -5.32
CA THR A 38 -6.43 -0.81 -4.88
C THR A 38 -6.30 -1.01 -3.37
N MET A 39 -5.07 -1.00 -2.83
CA MET A 39 -4.87 -1.10 -1.39
C MET A 39 -5.41 0.10 -0.63
N GLY A 40 -5.17 1.32 -1.11
CA GLY A 40 -5.67 2.53 -0.45
C GLY A 40 -7.19 2.55 -0.35
N ASN A 41 -7.90 2.13 -1.41
CA ASN A 41 -9.35 2.02 -1.37
C ASN A 41 -9.83 0.89 -0.44
N ALA A 42 -9.11 -0.25 -0.40
CA ALA A 42 -9.44 -1.34 0.52
C ALA A 42 -9.26 -0.91 1.99
N PHE A 43 -8.13 -0.32 2.36
CA PHE A 43 -7.88 0.18 3.71
C PHE A 43 -8.81 1.32 4.10
N ARG A 44 -9.24 2.19 3.16
CA ARG A 44 -10.23 3.23 3.49
C ARG A 44 -11.60 2.64 3.84
N ARG A 45 -11.92 1.44 3.34
CA ARG A 45 -13.24 0.81 3.54
C ARG A 45 -13.34 0.03 4.85
N ILE A 46 -12.22 -0.30 5.49
CA ILE A 46 -12.13 -1.13 6.69
C ILE A 46 -11.62 -0.27 7.83
#